data_AF-A0A380YPS1-F1
#
_entry.id   AF-A0A380YPS1-F1
#
_cell.length_a   1.000
_cell.length_b   1.000
_cell.length_c   1.000
_cell.angle_alpha   90.00
_cell.angle_beta   90.00
_cell.angle_gamma   90.00
#
_symmetry.space_group_name_H-M   'P 1'
#
loop_
_entity.id
_entity.type
_entity.pdbx_description
1 polymer ?
#
loop_
_entity_poly.entity_id
_entity_poly.type
_entity_poly.pdbx_seq_one_letter_code
_entity_poly.pdbx_strand_id
1 'polypeptide(L)'
;MEYLGLIYRNDLNIMYVKGYMKINLERIVRVDGVEGNQICELLKLVSPFQYTSEYLFIVFESLKPIRAKKGVESVDYVDVRAVIPLDKVAMEELKTSFNHNIRLVEPRWASEVEDFSQELFMENMRRGAICSLQMLNKLNKRILIDVFLEKWTNDENLIVRFVNFQYRKEKLDDGNSTIWQYLLMYERHEPYPDTCLGYFFDSVHVFANWHYKKVCLTMPDSGVLRVLNRLELFGADEWKGVISELEKDNNAQKYVQECIHQKSKLRQYIVMPIYFCLLDYFSRKKEWKGIPNELLFLEKKYKNEYKIAACLVGLRLGFDSIHELYYDYVKKNSEYKSNENLISEI
;
A
#
# COMPACT_ATOMS: atom_id res chain seq x y z
N MET A 1 11.20 -17.53 36.77
CA MET A 1 11.08 -16.14 36.27
C MET A 1 10.15 -16.16 35.09
N GLU A 2 9.29 -15.16 34.94
CA GLU A 2 8.35 -15.10 33.83
C GLU A 2 8.90 -14.32 32.64
N TYR A 3 8.65 -14.85 31.46
CA TYR A 3 9.07 -14.31 30.18
C TYR A 3 7.89 -14.18 29.24
N LEU A 4 7.90 -13.12 28.44
CA LEU A 4 6.99 -12.89 27.34
C LEU A 4 7.72 -13.24 26.03
N GLY A 5 7.13 -14.12 25.22
CA GLY A 5 7.66 -14.48 23.91
C GLY A 5 6.68 -14.14 22.79
N LEU A 6 7.17 -13.59 21.67
CA LEU A 6 6.38 -13.43 20.44
C LEU A 6 6.63 -14.61 19.51
N ILE A 7 5.58 -15.37 19.19
CA ILE A 7 5.67 -16.58 18.38
C ILE A 7 4.71 -16.56 17.21
N TYR A 8 5.01 -17.38 16.21
CA TYR A 8 4.05 -17.65 15.15
C TYR A 8 2.98 -18.61 15.68
N ARG A 9 1.74 -18.43 15.27
CA ARG A 9 0.61 -19.25 15.74
C ARG A 9 0.85 -20.76 15.55
N ASN A 10 1.52 -21.15 14.46
CA ASN A 10 1.80 -22.56 14.22
C ASN A 10 2.83 -23.16 15.20
N ASP A 11 3.69 -22.35 15.83
CA ASP A 11 4.60 -22.82 16.87
C ASP A 11 3.82 -23.33 18.09
N LEU A 12 2.68 -22.71 18.39
CA LEU A 12 1.78 -23.14 19.45
C LEU A 12 1.11 -24.49 19.13
N ASN A 13 0.75 -24.73 17.86
CA ASN A 13 0.25 -26.03 17.39
C ASN A 13 1.33 -27.12 17.54
N ILE A 14 2.57 -26.81 17.17
CA ILE A 14 3.71 -27.72 17.32
C ILE A 14 3.91 -28.05 18.80
N MET A 15 3.91 -27.04 19.68
CA MET A 15 4.05 -27.23 21.13
C MET A 15 2.97 -28.14 21.70
N TYR A 16 1.72 -27.99 21.27
CA TYR A 16 0.62 -28.85 21.72
C TYR A 16 0.83 -30.32 21.34
N VAL A 17 1.32 -30.58 20.12
CA VAL A 17 1.51 -31.96 19.61
C VAL A 17 2.81 -32.58 20.11
N LYS A 18 3.87 -31.79 20.30
CA LYS A 18 5.23 -32.27 20.60
C LYS A 18 5.65 -32.05 22.05
N GLY A 19 4.86 -31.31 22.83
CA GLY A 19 5.14 -30.98 24.23
C GLY A 19 6.07 -29.78 24.41
N TYR A 20 6.73 -29.28 23.36
CA TYR A 20 7.64 -28.14 23.42
C TYR A 20 7.74 -27.41 22.08
N MET A 21 8.24 -26.17 22.12
CA MET A 21 8.65 -25.42 20.93
C MET A 21 9.96 -24.67 21.14
N LYS A 22 10.52 -24.15 20.06
CA LYS A 22 11.75 -23.37 20.05
C LYS A 22 11.47 -21.92 19.74
N ILE A 23 11.98 -21.00 20.57
CA ILE A 23 11.79 -19.57 20.39
C ILE A 23 13.15 -18.88 20.32
N ASN A 24 13.33 -17.98 19.35
CA ASN A 24 14.52 -17.15 19.27
C ASN A 24 14.60 -16.22 20.49
N LEU A 25 15.78 -16.17 21.12
CA LEU A 25 16.00 -15.36 22.32
C LEU A 25 15.78 -13.86 22.09
N GLU A 26 15.93 -13.38 20.86
CA GLU A 26 15.65 -12.00 20.47
C GLU A 26 14.15 -11.66 20.55
N ARG A 27 13.27 -12.67 20.51
CA ARG A 27 11.81 -12.52 20.61
C ARG A 27 11.27 -12.72 22.03
N ILE A 28 12.16 -12.71 23.04
CA ILE A 28 11.80 -12.93 24.43
C ILE A 28 12.20 -11.72 25.28
N VAL A 29 11.28 -11.26 26.11
CA VAL A 29 11.53 -10.23 27.13
C VAL A 29 11.05 -10.70 28.50
N ARG A 30 11.61 -10.16 29.59
CA ARG A 30 11.15 -10.47 30.94
C ARG A 30 9.82 -9.76 31.20
N VAL A 31 8.86 -10.42 31.85
CA VAL A 31 7.51 -9.86 32.09
C VAL A 31 7.51 -8.66 33.05
N ASP A 32 8.45 -8.63 34.00
CA ASP A 32 8.57 -7.54 34.98
C ASP A 32 8.89 -6.21 34.28
N GLY A 33 7.87 -5.34 34.14
CA GLY A 33 8.02 -3.99 33.58
C GLY A 33 8.04 -3.92 32.06
N VAL A 34 7.30 -4.80 31.35
CA VAL A 34 7.17 -4.70 29.90
C VAL A 34 6.55 -3.36 29.51
N GLU A 35 7.35 -2.51 28.89
CA GLU A 35 6.93 -1.22 28.33
C GLU A 35 6.49 -1.38 26.87
N GLY A 36 5.63 -0.47 26.38
CA GLY A 36 5.14 -0.51 24.98
C GLY A 36 6.28 -0.46 23.95
N ASN A 37 7.38 0.24 24.23
CA ASN A 37 8.56 0.27 23.35
C ASN A 37 9.17 -1.12 23.09
N GLN A 38 9.20 -2.01 24.10
CA GLN A 38 9.73 -3.36 23.98
C GLN A 38 8.82 -4.23 23.11
N ILE A 39 7.51 -4.00 23.17
CA ILE A 39 6.54 -4.67 22.30
C ILE A 39 6.74 -4.27 20.84
N CYS A 40 6.90 -2.97 20.56
CA CYS A 40 7.19 -2.49 19.22
C CYS A 40 8.48 -3.11 18.66
N GLU A 41 9.53 -3.23 19.48
CA GLU A 41 10.79 -3.87 19.06
C GLU A 41 10.61 -5.38 18.80
N LEU A 42 9.79 -6.09 19.59
CA LEU A 42 9.46 -7.50 19.32
C LEU A 42 8.72 -7.67 17.99
N LEU A 43 7.73 -6.82 17.72
CA LEU A 43 6.94 -6.85 16.49
C LEU A 43 7.82 -6.63 15.25
N LYS A 44 8.86 -5.79 15.33
CA LYS A 44 9.83 -5.58 14.23
C LYS A 44 10.67 -6.82 13.89
N LEU A 45 10.69 -7.85 14.75
CA LEU A 45 11.47 -9.08 14.54
C LEU A 45 10.69 -10.19 13.83
N VAL A 46 9.41 -9.98 13.52
CA VAL A 46 8.60 -10.96 12.79
C VAL A 46 8.51 -10.64 11.30
N SER A 47 8.11 -11.63 10.51
CA SER A 47 7.79 -11.41 9.11
C SER A 47 6.49 -10.58 9.01
N PRO A 48 6.29 -9.79 7.94
CA PRO A 48 5.02 -9.15 7.68
C PRO A 48 3.88 -10.18 7.67
N PHE A 49 2.74 -9.81 8.24
CA PHE A 49 1.54 -10.64 8.31
C PHE A 49 0.33 -9.85 7.84
N GLN A 50 -0.68 -10.57 7.35
CA GLN A 50 -1.95 -9.99 6.92
C GLN A 50 -2.96 -9.97 8.06
N TYR A 51 -2.94 -11.01 8.91
CA TYR A 51 -3.87 -11.15 10.02
C TYR A 51 -3.13 -11.14 11.35
N THR A 52 -3.65 -10.38 12.31
CA THR A 52 -3.11 -10.30 13.67
C THR A 52 -3.20 -11.62 14.45
N SER A 53 -3.93 -12.62 13.92
CA SER A 53 -4.00 -13.98 14.43
C SER A 53 -2.82 -14.86 14.02
N GLU A 54 -1.99 -14.43 13.07
CA GLU A 54 -0.81 -15.18 12.61
C GLU A 54 0.29 -15.23 13.67
N TYR A 55 0.35 -14.22 14.54
CA TYR A 55 1.28 -14.13 15.64
C TYR A 55 0.54 -13.99 16.97
N LEU A 56 1.20 -14.34 18.06
CA LEU A 56 0.65 -14.19 19.41
C LEU A 56 1.77 -14.09 20.43
N PHE A 57 1.46 -13.51 21.59
CA PHE A 57 2.37 -13.57 22.73
C PHE A 57 2.06 -14.77 23.60
N ILE A 58 3.09 -15.34 24.20
CA ILE A 58 2.98 -16.31 25.28
C ILE A 58 3.65 -15.77 26.52
N VAL A 59 3.13 -16.12 27.68
CA VAL A 59 3.83 -15.97 28.96
C VAL A 59 4.25 -17.36 29.41
N PHE A 60 5.53 -17.54 29.70
CA PHE A 60 6.07 -18.79 30.20
C PHE A 60 7.06 -18.59 31.34
N GLU A 61 7.18 -19.60 32.19
CA GLU A 61 8.16 -19.62 33.26
C GLU A 61 9.45 -20.31 32.82
N SER A 62 10.59 -19.76 33.23
CA SER A 62 11.85 -20.49 33.19
C SER A 62 12.48 -20.54 34.58
N LEU A 63 12.97 -21.73 34.93
CA LEU A 63 13.68 -21.99 36.19
C LEU A 63 15.04 -21.28 36.24
N LYS A 64 15.65 -21.04 35.07
CA LYS A 64 16.95 -20.37 34.95
C LYS A 64 16.77 -19.01 34.28
N PRO A 65 17.51 -17.98 34.74
CA PRO A 65 17.48 -16.70 34.06
C PRO A 65 18.05 -16.83 32.65
N ILE A 66 17.25 -16.44 31.65
CA ILE A 66 17.70 -16.28 30.27
C ILE A 66 18.60 -15.04 30.22
N ARG A 67 19.91 -15.27 30.05
CA ARG A 67 20.95 -14.20 30.01
C ARG A 67 21.46 -13.91 28.60
N ALA A 68 21.37 -14.89 27.71
CA ALA A 68 21.84 -14.75 26.33
C ALA A 68 20.83 -13.92 25.52
N LYS A 69 21.34 -13.01 24.69
CA LYS A 69 20.51 -12.21 23.76
C LYS A 69 20.32 -12.87 22.40
N LYS A 70 21.11 -13.90 22.08
CA LYS A 70 21.10 -14.61 20.79
C LYS A 70 21.09 -16.10 21.01
N GLY A 71 20.42 -16.83 20.12
CA GLY A 71 20.21 -18.27 20.21
C GLY A 71 18.74 -18.61 20.31
N VAL A 72 18.46 -19.81 20.81
CA VAL A 72 17.12 -20.39 20.87
C VAL A 72 16.89 -20.98 22.26
N GLU A 73 15.72 -20.72 22.82
CA GLU A 73 15.22 -21.35 24.05
C GLU A 73 14.18 -22.42 23.69
N SER A 74 14.19 -23.53 24.41
CA SER A 74 13.10 -24.52 24.36
C SER A 74 12.08 -24.17 25.43
N VAL A 75 10.81 -24.04 25.05
CA VAL A 75 9.71 -23.77 25.97
C VAL A 75 8.79 -24.98 25.98
N ASP A 76 8.66 -25.62 27.13
CA ASP A 76 7.77 -26.75 27.33
C ASP A 76 6.33 -26.28 27.56
N TYR A 77 5.36 -27.07 27.10
CA TYR A 77 3.93 -26.77 27.24
C TYR A 77 3.53 -26.53 28.71
N VAL A 78 4.13 -27.28 29.64
CA VAL A 78 3.84 -27.19 31.07
C VAL A 78 4.28 -25.88 31.72
N ASP A 79 5.21 -25.16 31.08
CA ASP A 79 5.76 -23.90 31.55
C ASP A 79 4.98 -22.69 31.02
N VAL A 80 4.11 -22.88 30.02
CA VAL A 80 3.26 -21.81 29.49
C VAL A 80 2.12 -21.50 30.45
N ARG A 81 2.02 -20.21 30.83
CA ARG A 81 1.04 -19.69 31.79
C ARG A 81 -0.13 -18.99 31.12
N ALA A 82 0.11 -18.34 29.98
CA ALA A 82 -0.92 -17.63 29.24
C ALA A 82 -0.57 -17.52 27.75
N VAL A 83 -1.62 -17.44 26.94
CA VAL A 83 -1.55 -17.04 25.54
C VAL A 83 -2.31 -15.73 25.40
N ILE A 84 -1.66 -14.71 24.83
CA ILE A 84 -2.19 -13.36 24.67
C ILE A 84 -2.25 -13.07 23.16
N PRO A 85 -3.44 -13.04 22.55
CA PRO A 85 -3.62 -12.60 21.17
C PRO A 85 -3.17 -11.16 20.98
N LEU A 86 -2.78 -10.78 19.76
CA LEU A 86 -2.31 -9.43 19.48
C LEU A 86 -3.41 -8.37 19.63
N ASP A 87 -4.64 -8.70 19.24
CA ASP A 87 -5.81 -7.85 19.38
C ASP A 87 -7.09 -8.67 19.62
N LYS A 88 -8.24 -7.99 19.70
CA LYS A 88 -9.55 -8.64 19.93
C LYS A 88 -10.00 -9.47 18.73
N VAL A 89 -9.63 -9.09 17.51
CA VAL A 89 -10.01 -9.83 16.30
C VAL A 89 -9.30 -11.19 16.29
N ALA A 90 -8.00 -11.20 16.55
CA ALA A 90 -7.19 -12.39 16.73
C ALA A 90 -7.72 -13.27 17.87
N MET A 91 -8.18 -12.67 18.98
CA MET A 91 -8.76 -13.41 20.09
C MET A 91 -10.03 -14.17 19.68
N GLU A 92 -10.96 -13.54 18.96
CA GLU A 92 -12.20 -14.20 18.50
C GLU A 92 -11.92 -15.31 17.47
N GLU A 93 -10.96 -15.09 16.57
CA GLU A 93 -10.54 -16.11 15.62
C GLU A 93 -9.93 -17.33 16.35
N LEU A 94 -9.05 -17.07 17.33
CA LEU A 94 -8.42 -18.13 18.12
C LEU A 94 -9.45 -18.88 18.98
N LYS A 95 -10.45 -18.22 19.58
CA LYS A 95 -11.52 -18.93 20.32
C LYS A 95 -12.26 -19.96 19.46
N THR A 96 -12.44 -19.67 18.18
CA THR A 96 -13.20 -20.52 17.25
C THR A 96 -12.36 -21.68 16.70
N SER A 97 -11.06 -21.44 16.51
CA SER A 97 -10.17 -22.35 15.76
C SER A 97 -9.14 -23.09 16.63
N PHE A 98 -9.10 -22.80 17.94
CA PHE A 98 -8.05 -23.26 18.83
C PHE A 98 -8.54 -24.20 19.94
N ASN A 99 -7.60 -24.96 20.49
CA ASN A 99 -7.88 -25.92 21.55
C ASN A 99 -8.38 -25.21 22.83
N HIS A 100 -9.56 -25.60 23.31
CA HIS A 100 -10.21 -25.02 24.50
C HIS A 100 -9.39 -25.18 25.80
N ASN A 101 -8.39 -26.05 25.83
CA ASN A 101 -7.53 -26.26 27.00
C ASN A 101 -6.45 -25.18 27.17
N ILE A 102 -6.31 -24.26 26.21
CA ILE A 102 -5.30 -23.20 26.26
C ILE A 102 -5.95 -21.92 26.79
N ARG A 103 -5.40 -21.42 27.90
CA ARG A 103 -5.87 -20.19 28.54
C ARG A 103 -5.51 -18.97 27.69
N LEU A 104 -6.49 -18.49 26.95
CA LEU A 104 -6.43 -17.19 26.29
C LEU A 104 -6.68 -16.07 27.31
N VAL A 105 -5.87 -15.03 27.25
CA VAL A 105 -5.99 -13.81 28.06
C VAL A 105 -6.25 -12.63 27.13
N GLU A 106 -6.99 -11.63 27.62
CA GLU A 106 -7.28 -10.41 26.87
C GLU A 106 -6.00 -9.74 26.32
N PRO A 107 -6.03 -9.23 25.08
CA PRO A 107 -4.94 -8.47 24.48
C PRO A 107 -4.52 -7.28 25.34
N ARG A 108 -3.22 -7.13 25.57
CA ARG A 108 -2.66 -6.07 26.44
C ARG A 108 -2.07 -4.89 25.67
N TRP A 109 -1.59 -5.11 24.45
CA TRP A 109 -0.81 -4.15 23.66
C TRP A 109 -1.44 -3.87 22.30
N ALA A 110 -2.78 -3.77 22.28
CA ALA A 110 -3.52 -3.58 21.05
C ALA A 110 -3.16 -2.25 20.35
N SER A 111 -2.80 -1.21 21.10
CA SER A 111 -2.38 0.09 20.53
C SER A 111 -1.05 -0.04 19.79
N GLU A 112 -0.06 -0.71 20.39
CA GLU A 112 1.25 -0.94 19.78
C GLU A 112 1.13 -1.85 18.54
N VAL A 113 0.23 -2.84 18.59
CA VAL A 113 -0.09 -3.70 17.44
C VAL A 113 -0.77 -2.92 16.32
N GLU A 114 -1.66 -1.99 16.64
CA GLU A 114 -2.33 -1.13 15.66
C GLU A 114 -1.32 -0.21 14.96
N ASP A 115 -0.44 0.44 15.72
CA ASP A 115 0.63 1.28 15.17
C ASP A 115 1.58 0.45 14.27
N PHE A 116 1.97 -0.75 14.70
CA PHE A 116 2.78 -1.65 13.86
C PHE A 116 2.05 -2.11 12.60
N SER A 117 0.74 -2.37 12.68
CA SER A 117 -0.08 -2.73 11.51
C SER A 117 -0.15 -1.58 10.51
N GLN A 118 -0.21 -0.33 10.99
CA GLN A 118 -0.09 0.86 10.14
C GLN A 118 1.30 0.92 9.47
N GLU A 119 2.38 0.60 10.18
CA GLU A 119 3.74 0.51 9.61
C GLU A 119 3.84 -0.56 8.50
N LEU A 120 3.32 -1.77 8.75
CA LEU A 120 3.26 -2.83 7.74
C LEU A 120 2.49 -2.41 6.50
N PHE A 121 1.35 -1.74 6.70
CA PHE A 121 0.55 -1.23 5.59
C PHE A 121 1.29 -0.16 4.78
N MET A 122 1.99 0.78 5.44
CA MET A 122 2.82 1.76 4.75
C MET A 122 3.97 1.11 3.95
N GLU A 123 4.62 0.08 4.50
CA GLU A 123 5.65 -0.69 3.79
C GLU A 123 5.06 -1.44 2.58
N ASN A 124 3.87 -2.01 2.72
CA ASN A 124 3.12 -2.64 1.62
C ASN A 124 2.88 -1.64 0.47
N MET A 125 2.43 -0.42 0.79
CA MET A 125 2.26 0.66 -0.20
C MET A 125 3.57 1.02 -0.89
N ARG A 126 4.66 1.22 -0.14
CA ARG A 126 5.99 1.54 -0.68
C ARG A 126 6.49 0.46 -1.63
N ARG A 127 6.33 -0.81 -1.27
CA ARG A 127 6.69 -1.95 -2.12
C ARG A 127 5.84 -2.00 -3.39
N GLY A 128 4.55 -1.72 -3.28
CA GLY A 128 3.65 -1.60 -4.43
C GLY A 128 4.11 -0.53 -5.42
N ALA A 129 4.49 0.64 -4.93
CA ALA A 129 5.06 1.73 -5.73
C ALA A 129 6.36 1.33 -6.44
N ILE A 130 7.29 0.66 -5.72
CA ILE A 130 8.54 0.17 -6.30
C ILE A 130 8.28 -0.81 -7.44
N CYS A 131 7.41 -1.80 -7.22
CA CYS A 131 7.11 -2.83 -8.20
C CYS A 131 6.42 -2.24 -9.44
N SER A 132 5.46 -1.33 -9.25
CA SER A 132 4.79 -0.63 -10.34
C SER A 132 5.76 0.19 -11.21
N LEU A 133 6.69 0.90 -10.56
CA LEU A 133 7.74 1.64 -11.25
C LEU A 133 8.73 0.73 -12.00
N GLN A 134 9.07 -0.43 -11.44
CA GLN A 134 9.92 -1.42 -12.09
C GLN A 134 9.25 -1.98 -13.34
N MET A 135 7.98 -2.37 -13.23
CA MET A 135 7.20 -2.95 -14.33
C MET A 135 6.96 -1.94 -15.46
N LEU A 136 6.58 -0.70 -15.14
CA LEU A 136 6.13 0.28 -16.15
C LEU A 136 7.18 1.27 -16.62
N ASN A 137 8.17 1.60 -15.78
CA ASN A 137 9.18 2.61 -16.08
C ASN A 137 10.60 2.01 -16.03
N LYS A 138 10.71 0.67 -16.04
CA LYS A 138 11.96 -0.13 -16.12
C LYS A 138 13.04 0.36 -15.16
N LEU A 139 12.63 0.69 -13.94
CA LEU A 139 13.52 1.26 -12.94
C LEU A 139 14.42 0.20 -12.32
N ASN A 140 15.71 0.23 -12.65
CA ASN A 140 16.69 -0.73 -12.12
C ASN A 140 17.39 -0.27 -10.82
N LYS A 141 17.10 0.95 -10.33
CA LYS A 141 17.75 1.52 -9.14
C LYS A 141 16.81 1.46 -7.94
N ARG A 142 17.38 1.20 -6.75
CA ARG A 142 16.68 1.41 -5.47
C ARG A 142 16.32 2.89 -5.35
N ILE A 143 15.06 3.17 -5.07
CA ILE A 143 14.52 4.51 -4.88
C ILE A 143 13.82 4.54 -3.51
N LEU A 144 14.07 5.60 -2.75
CA LEU A 144 13.26 5.92 -1.58
C LEU A 144 11.98 6.60 -2.07
N ILE A 145 10.85 5.92 -1.90
CA ILE A 145 9.56 6.36 -2.45
C ILE A 145 9.10 7.68 -1.84
N ASP A 146 9.30 7.88 -0.54
CA ASP A 146 8.94 9.12 0.17
C ASP A 146 9.67 10.32 -0.43
N VAL A 147 11.00 10.24 -0.58
CA VAL A 147 11.84 11.29 -1.19
C VAL A 147 11.45 11.54 -2.65
N PHE A 148 11.14 10.46 -3.40
CA PHE A 148 10.68 10.58 -4.77
C PHE A 148 9.36 11.35 -4.86
N LEU A 149 8.38 11.01 -4.02
CA LEU A 149 7.07 11.64 -4.01
C LEU A 149 7.16 13.09 -3.52
N GLU A 150 7.88 13.36 -2.44
CA GLU A 150 8.07 14.69 -1.87
C GLU A 150 8.54 15.68 -2.94
N LYS A 151 9.54 15.29 -3.75
CA LYS A 151 10.06 16.11 -4.85
C LYS A 151 8.99 16.58 -5.83
N TRP A 152 8.00 15.74 -6.11
CA TRP A 152 7.00 15.99 -7.16
C TRP A 152 5.69 16.55 -6.62
N THR A 153 5.29 16.09 -5.43
CA THR A 153 4.03 16.38 -4.77
C THR A 153 4.13 17.52 -3.76
N ASN A 154 5.35 17.86 -3.31
CA ASN A 154 5.62 18.75 -2.17
C ASN A 154 4.85 18.30 -0.92
N ASP A 155 4.79 16.99 -0.73
CA ASP A 155 4.06 16.34 0.35
C ASP A 155 4.94 15.29 1.04
N GLU A 156 5.62 15.71 2.10
CA GLU A 156 6.54 14.87 2.89
C GLU A 156 5.83 13.71 3.61
N ASN A 157 4.53 13.85 3.87
CA ASN A 157 3.76 12.92 4.70
C ASN A 157 2.56 12.31 3.95
N LEU A 158 2.60 12.26 2.61
CA LEU A 158 1.49 11.77 1.78
C LEU A 158 1.03 10.36 2.20
N ILE A 159 1.98 9.43 2.37
CA ILE A 159 1.70 8.04 2.75
C ILE A 159 1.08 8.01 4.15
N VAL A 160 1.70 8.69 5.13
CA VAL A 160 1.21 8.75 6.51
C VAL A 160 -0.22 9.30 6.57
N ARG A 161 -0.50 10.39 5.85
CA ARG A 161 -1.86 10.96 5.82
C ARG A 161 -2.88 10.05 5.17
N PHE A 162 -2.50 9.32 4.12
CA PHE A 162 -3.38 8.32 3.52
C PHE A 162 -3.69 7.18 4.51
N VAL A 163 -2.69 6.69 5.24
CA VAL A 163 -2.89 5.64 6.26
C VAL A 163 -3.73 6.14 7.43
N ASN A 164 -3.47 7.34 7.94
CA ASN A 164 -4.28 7.94 8.99
C ASN A 164 -5.74 8.11 8.56
N PHE A 165 -5.98 8.51 7.31
CA PHE A 165 -7.33 8.53 6.78
C PHE A 165 -7.98 7.13 6.82
N GLN A 166 -7.30 6.13 6.27
CA GLN A 166 -7.82 4.78 6.12
C GLN A 166 -8.09 4.08 7.48
N TYR A 167 -7.18 4.24 8.44
CA TYR A 167 -7.22 3.55 9.74
C TYR A 167 -7.87 4.40 10.84
N ARG A 168 -7.51 5.67 10.94
CA ARG A 168 -7.97 6.57 12.02
C ARG A 168 -9.22 7.37 11.65
N LYS A 169 -9.72 7.24 10.42
CA LYS A 169 -10.91 7.94 9.89
C LYS A 169 -10.81 9.47 10.05
N GLU A 170 -9.59 10.00 9.94
CA GLU A 170 -9.35 11.45 9.89
C GLU A 170 -10.11 12.06 8.71
N LYS A 171 -10.57 13.31 8.83
CA LYS A 171 -11.31 13.98 7.74
C LYS A 171 -10.35 14.73 6.81
N LEU A 172 -10.72 14.79 5.53
CA LEU A 172 -9.99 15.52 4.49
C LEU A 172 -10.15 17.05 4.53
N ASP A 173 -10.99 17.56 5.43
CA ASP A 173 -11.46 18.95 5.49
C ASP A 173 -10.62 19.86 6.43
N ASP A 174 -9.49 19.37 6.92
CA ASP A 174 -8.58 20.09 7.84
C ASP A 174 -7.81 21.27 7.21
N GLY A 175 -8.02 21.54 5.91
CA GLY A 175 -7.37 22.61 5.17
C GLY A 175 -5.97 22.28 4.62
N ASN A 176 -5.36 21.16 5.05
CA ASN A 176 -4.00 20.77 4.64
C ASN A 176 -3.96 19.66 3.58
N SER A 177 -5.11 19.10 3.23
CA SER A 177 -5.19 17.98 2.29
C SER A 177 -4.81 18.36 0.85
N THR A 178 -3.88 17.60 0.28
CA THR A 178 -3.37 17.78 -1.09
C THR A 178 -4.26 17.06 -2.10
N ILE A 179 -4.20 17.45 -3.39
CA ILE A 179 -4.97 16.78 -4.46
C ILE A 179 -4.64 15.28 -4.55
N TRP A 180 -3.43 14.88 -4.13
CA TRP A 180 -2.98 13.50 -4.12
C TRP A 180 -3.70 12.64 -3.09
N GLN A 181 -4.05 13.19 -1.93
CA GLN A 181 -4.88 12.48 -0.95
C GLN A 181 -6.29 12.23 -1.52
N TYR A 182 -6.88 13.24 -2.17
CA TYR A 182 -8.18 13.07 -2.84
C TYR A 182 -8.09 12.05 -3.99
N LEU A 183 -7.01 12.03 -4.76
CA LEU A 183 -6.79 11.06 -5.83
C LEU A 183 -6.67 9.63 -5.30
N LEU A 184 -5.85 9.41 -4.27
CA LEU A 184 -5.61 8.09 -3.68
C LEU A 184 -6.86 7.54 -2.99
N MET A 185 -7.80 8.39 -2.58
CA MET A 185 -9.03 7.96 -1.93
C MET A 185 -10.24 7.91 -2.86
N TYR A 186 -10.10 8.41 -4.08
CA TYR A 186 -11.20 8.48 -5.02
C TYR A 186 -11.62 7.08 -5.46
N GLU A 187 -12.93 6.85 -5.39
CA GLU A 187 -13.60 5.72 -6.00
C GLU A 187 -14.61 6.29 -7.00
N ARG A 188 -14.74 5.64 -8.16
CA ARG A 188 -15.69 6.10 -9.18
C ARG A 188 -17.11 5.86 -8.68
N HIS A 189 -17.92 6.92 -8.64
CA HIS A 189 -19.31 6.87 -8.20
C HIS A 189 -20.32 7.28 -9.28
N GLU A 190 -19.84 7.92 -10.36
CA GLU A 190 -20.64 8.37 -11.49
C GLU A 190 -20.45 7.43 -12.69
N PRO A 191 -21.46 7.27 -13.56
CA PRO A 191 -21.43 6.36 -14.70
C PRO A 191 -20.64 6.95 -15.88
N TYR A 192 -19.38 7.32 -15.65
CA TYR A 192 -18.50 7.84 -16.69
C TYR A 192 -18.18 6.76 -17.74
N PRO A 193 -17.86 7.16 -18.99
CA PRO A 193 -17.52 6.23 -20.06
C PRO A 193 -16.41 5.23 -19.66
N ASP A 194 -16.52 3.98 -20.11
CA ASP A 194 -15.43 2.99 -20.03
C ASP A 194 -14.45 3.19 -21.21
N THR A 195 -13.99 4.42 -21.38
CA THR A 195 -13.03 4.84 -22.42
C THR A 195 -11.94 5.73 -21.81
N CYS A 196 -10.95 6.12 -22.62
CA CYS A 196 -9.92 7.07 -22.21
C CYS A 196 -10.52 8.37 -21.66
N LEU A 197 -11.63 8.86 -22.24
CA LEU A 197 -12.31 10.06 -21.77
C LEU A 197 -12.85 9.91 -20.34
N GLY A 198 -13.29 8.71 -19.94
CA GLY A 198 -13.75 8.42 -18.59
C GLY A 198 -12.70 8.71 -17.51
N TYR A 199 -11.42 8.43 -17.79
CA TYR A 199 -10.33 8.76 -16.87
C TYR A 199 -10.14 10.26 -16.67
N PHE A 200 -10.47 11.08 -17.67
CA PHE A 200 -10.49 12.54 -17.52
C PHE A 200 -11.68 12.99 -16.68
N PHE A 201 -12.85 12.38 -16.82
CA PHE A 201 -13.99 12.67 -15.94
C PHE A 201 -13.64 12.39 -14.47
N ASP A 202 -13.07 11.23 -14.16
CA ASP A 202 -12.61 10.91 -12.79
C ASP A 202 -11.61 11.97 -12.28
N SER A 203 -10.68 12.39 -13.14
CA SER A 203 -9.66 13.37 -12.78
C SER A 203 -10.23 14.74 -12.45
N VAL A 204 -11.22 15.19 -13.22
CA VAL A 204 -11.91 16.45 -12.94
C VAL A 204 -12.76 16.32 -11.66
N HIS A 205 -13.30 15.14 -11.38
CA HIS A 205 -14.03 14.86 -10.15
C HIS A 205 -13.13 14.90 -8.91
N VAL A 206 -11.93 14.31 -8.99
CA VAL A 206 -10.87 14.45 -7.97
C VAL A 206 -10.54 15.91 -7.74
N PHE A 207 -10.34 16.68 -8.82
CA PHE A 207 -10.09 18.11 -8.74
C PHE A 207 -11.25 18.85 -8.06
N ALA A 208 -12.50 18.55 -8.41
CA ALA A 208 -13.67 19.17 -7.77
C ALA A 208 -13.70 18.85 -6.27
N ASN A 209 -13.43 17.61 -5.88
CA ASN A 209 -13.38 17.22 -4.47
C ASN A 209 -12.31 18.00 -3.70
N TRP A 210 -11.10 18.12 -4.28
CA TRP A 210 -10.01 18.88 -3.69
C TRP A 210 -10.27 20.39 -3.68
N HIS A 211 -10.89 20.94 -4.72
CA HIS A 211 -11.17 22.38 -4.87
C HIS A 211 -12.24 22.83 -3.87
N TYR A 212 -13.30 22.03 -3.70
CA TYR A 212 -14.38 22.29 -2.75
C TYR A 212 -14.15 21.72 -1.35
N LYS A 213 -13.01 21.04 -1.13
CA LYS A 213 -12.63 20.39 0.14
C LYS A 213 -13.71 19.45 0.70
N LYS A 214 -14.33 18.66 -0.18
CA LYS A 214 -15.40 17.72 0.17
C LYS A 214 -15.50 16.58 -0.82
N VAL A 215 -16.07 15.46 -0.40
CA VAL A 215 -16.43 14.36 -1.32
C VAL A 215 -17.72 14.74 -2.03
N CYS A 216 -17.63 15.10 -3.31
CA CYS A 216 -18.80 15.35 -4.15
C CYS A 216 -19.33 14.01 -4.65
N LEU A 217 -20.55 13.63 -4.25
CA LEU A 217 -21.19 12.40 -4.74
C LEU A 217 -21.53 12.49 -6.22
N THR A 218 -21.90 13.69 -6.67
CA THR A 218 -22.15 13.99 -8.07
C THR A 218 -21.23 15.06 -8.58
N MET A 219 -20.94 15.04 -9.88
CA MET A 219 -20.02 15.99 -10.48
C MET A 219 -20.62 17.41 -10.54
N PRO A 220 -19.98 18.43 -9.92
CA PRO A 220 -20.48 19.81 -10.00
C PRO A 220 -20.39 20.38 -11.42
N ASP A 221 -21.40 21.17 -11.83
CA ASP A 221 -21.33 21.90 -13.10
C ASP A 221 -20.12 22.84 -13.10
N SER A 222 -19.34 22.76 -14.18
CA SER A 222 -18.09 23.49 -14.32
C SER A 222 -17.73 23.66 -15.79
N GLY A 223 -16.92 24.68 -16.09
CA GLY A 223 -16.44 24.90 -17.46
C GLY A 223 -15.73 23.68 -18.04
N VAL A 224 -14.85 23.04 -17.25
CA VAL A 224 -14.12 21.84 -17.66
C VAL A 224 -15.05 20.63 -17.88
N LEU A 225 -16.09 20.44 -17.06
CA LEU A 225 -17.09 19.40 -17.29
C LEU A 225 -17.83 19.61 -18.62
N ARG A 226 -18.19 20.85 -18.95
CA ARG A 226 -18.81 21.17 -20.25
C ARG A 226 -17.89 20.85 -21.44
N VAL A 227 -16.57 21.00 -21.28
CA VAL A 227 -15.59 20.59 -22.30
C VAL A 227 -15.60 19.07 -22.47
N LEU A 228 -15.53 18.31 -21.37
CA LEU A 228 -15.54 16.84 -21.44
C LEU A 228 -16.84 16.29 -22.03
N ASN A 229 -18.00 16.80 -21.60
CA ASN A 229 -19.30 16.41 -22.16
C ASN A 229 -19.38 16.68 -23.67
N ARG A 230 -18.80 17.80 -24.14
CA ARG A 230 -18.75 18.12 -25.56
C ARG A 230 -17.86 17.14 -26.32
N LEU A 231 -16.71 16.76 -25.78
CA LEU A 231 -15.83 15.76 -26.39
C LEU A 231 -16.50 14.38 -26.46
N GLU A 232 -17.24 13.99 -25.42
CA GLU A 232 -18.02 12.76 -25.38
C GLU A 232 -19.06 12.73 -26.51
N LEU A 233 -19.82 13.82 -26.68
CA LEU A 233 -20.81 13.95 -27.75
C LEU A 233 -20.21 13.84 -29.16
N PHE A 234 -18.96 14.27 -29.34
CA PHE A 234 -18.24 14.17 -30.61
C PHE A 234 -17.44 12.87 -30.78
N GLY A 235 -17.46 11.97 -29.79
CA GLY A 235 -16.66 10.73 -29.80
C GLY A 235 -15.15 10.98 -29.78
N ALA A 236 -14.70 12.13 -29.25
CA ALA A 236 -13.30 12.50 -29.18
C ALA A 236 -12.69 12.02 -27.85
N ASP A 237 -12.17 10.79 -27.84
CA ASP A 237 -11.66 10.15 -26.62
C ASP A 237 -10.14 9.88 -26.63
N GLU A 238 -9.43 10.22 -27.72
CA GLU A 238 -7.97 10.03 -27.79
C GLU A 238 -7.20 10.95 -26.84
N TRP A 239 -6.25 10.40 -26.07
CA TRP A 239 -5.37 11.14 -25.13
C TRP A 239 -4.85 12.47 -25.64
N LYS A 240 -4.29 12.50 -26.86
CA LYS A 240 -3.70 13.70 -27.45
C LYS A 240 -4.76 14.76 -27.74
N GLY A 241 -5.93 14.33 -28.23
CA GLY A 241 -7.06 15.21 -28.53
C GLY A 241 -7.60 15.83 -27.26
N VAL A 242 -7.95 15.01 -26.27
CA VAL A 242 -8.53 15.48 -25.00
C VAL A 242 -7.60 16.46 -24.29
N ILE A 243 -6.30 16.15 -24.15
CA ILE A 243 -5.33 17.06 -23.52
C ILE A 243 -5.21 18.37 -24.29
N SER A 244 -5.14 18.31 -25.64
CA SER A 244 -5.05 19.52 -26.45
C SER A 244 -6.29 20.41 -26.30
N GLU A 245 -7.48 19.83 -26.15
CA GLU A 245 -8.73 20.58 -25.99
C GLU A 245 -8.81 21.21 -24.60
N LEU A 246 -8.40 20.48 -23.55
CA LEU A 246 -8.29 21.03 -22.20
C LEU A 246 -7.32 22.21 -22.13
N GLU A 247 -6.17 22.14 -22.83
CA GLU A 247 -5.16 23.21 -22.84
C GLU A 247 -5.61 24.45 -23.63
N LYS A 248 -6.49 24.31 -24.63
CA LYS A 248 -6.92 25.39 -25.52
C LYS A 248 -8.25 26.04 -25.13
N ASP A 249 -9.20 25.28 -24.61
CA ASP A 249 -10.55 25.78 -24.32
C ASP A 249 -10.55 26.70 -23.09
N ASN A 250 -11.07 27.92 -23.26
CA ASN A 250 -11.19 28.92 -22.22
C ASN A 250 -11.96 28.42 -20.98
N ASN A 251 -12.93 27.51 -21.15
CA ASN A 251 -13.70 26.93 -20.06
C ASN A 251 -12.89 25.95 -19.18
N ALA A 252 -11.80 25.38 -19.71
CA ALA A 252 -10.92 24.46 -18.99
C ALA A 252 -9.66 25.13 -18.41
N GLN A 253 -9.38 26.39 -18.78
CA GLN A 253 -8.15 27.08 -18.37
C GLN A 253 -7.93 27.14 -16.86
N LYS A 254 -8.98 27.40 -16.08
CA LYS A 254 -8.87 27.42 -14.60
C LYS A 254 -8.40 26.06 -14.06
N TYR A 255 -9.01 24.98 -14.53
CA TYR A 255 -8.63 23.61 -14.15
C TYR A 255 -7.17 23.32 -14.52
N VAL A 256 -6.77 23.63 -15.76
CA VAL A 256 -5.39 23.41 -16.22
C VAL A 256 -4.39 24.21 -15.39
N GLN A 257 -4.66 25.49 -15.12
CA GLN A 257 -3.76 26.36 -14.37
C GLN A 257 -3.61 25.93 -12.91
N GLU A 258 -4.72 25.60 -12.23
CA GLU A 258 -4.68 25.13 -10.84
C GLU A 258 -4.04 23.73 -10.72
N CYS A 259 -4.18 22.90 -11.73
CA CYS A 259 -3.55 21.58 -11.80
C CYS A 259 -2.10 21.61 -12.30
N ILE A 260 -1.45 22.77 -12.40
CA ILE A 260 0.00 22.86 -12.60
C ILE A 260 0.65 23.14 -11.25
N HIS A 261 1.39 22.17 -10.74
CA HIS A 261 2.09 22.34 -9.47
C HIS A 261 3.16 23.43 -9.61
N GLN A 262 3.11 24.45 -8.75
CA GLN A 262 3.88 25.69 -8.93
C GLN A 262 5.40 25.48 -8.90
N LYS A 263 5.89 24.61 -8.01
CA LYS A 263 7.34 24.35 -7.81
C LYS A 263 7.89 23.36 -8.84
N SER A 264 7.30 22.17 -8.93
CA SER A 264 7.80 21.09 -9.80
C SER A 264 7.38 21.24 -11.27
N LYS A 265 6.47 22.19 -11.57
CA LYS A 265 5.82 22.36 -12.88
C LYS A 265 5.10 21.09 -13.37
N LEU A 266 4.76 20.20 -12.44
CA LEU A 266 4.07 18.96 -12.75
C LEU A 266 2.63 19.25 -13.19
N ARG A 267 2.25 18.71 -14.34
CA ARG A 267 0.89 18.81 -14.89
C ARG A 267 -0.01 17.73 -14.29
N GLN A 268 -0.61 18.03 -13.15
CA GLN A 268 -1.46 17.10 -12.40
C GLN A 268 -2.68 16.67 -13.21
N TYR A 269 -3.20 17.54 -14.09
CA TYR A 269 -4.30 17.23 -15.02
C TYR A 269 -3.93 16.17 -16.08
N ILE A 270 -2.65 15.80 -16.19
CA ILE A 270 -2.16 14.69 -17.01
C ILE A 270 -1.82 13.49 -16.12
N VAL A 271 -1.28 13.71 -14.92
CA VAL A 271 -0.97 12.63 -13.96
C VAL A 271 -2.23 11.86 -13.56
N MET A 272 -3.30 12.55 -13.16
CA MET A 272 -4.53 11.93 -12.65
C MET A 272 -5.19 10.98 -13.67
N PRO A 273 -5.40 11.36 -14.94
CA PRO A 273 -6.03 10.44 -15.89
C PRO A 273 -5.11 9.26 -16.22
N ILE A 274 -3.79 9.47 -16.33
CA ILE A 274 -2.84 8.36 -16.50
C ILE A 274 -2.88 7.42 -15.28
N TYR A 275 -3.01 7.96 -14.07
CA TYR A 275 -3.18 7.16 -12.86
C TYR A 275 -4.40 6.24 -12.96
N PHE A 276 -5.56 6.75 -13.37
CA PHE A 276 -6.76 5.90 -13.51
C PHE A 276 -6.61 4.86 -14.61
N CYS A 277 -6.00 5.21 -15.75
CA CYS A 277 -5.69 4.26 -16.82
C CYS A 277 -4.77 3.13 -16.34
N LEU A 278 -3.72 3.47 -15.58
CA LEU A 278 -2.80 2.48 -15.02
C LEU A 278 -3.43 1.67 -13.89
N LEU A 279 -4.27 2.28 -13.06
CA LEU A 279 -5.00 1.61 -11.99
C LEU A 279 -5.95 0.56 -12.57
N ASP A 280 -6.71 0.92 -13.59
CA ASP A 280 -7.58 0.00 -14.32
C ASP A 280 -6.78 -1.14 -14.96
N TYR A 281 -5.67 -0.80 -15.62
CA TYR A 281 -4.77 -1.79 -16.22
C TYR A 281 -4.27 -2.81 -15.20
N PHE A 282 -3.76 -2.39 -14.04
CA PHE A 282 -3.28 -3.32 -13.02
C PHE A 282 -4.42 -4.11 -12.37
N SER A 283 -5.54 -3.47 -12.09
CA SER A 283 -6.67 -4.10 -11.38
C SER A 283 -7.36 -5.18 -12.21
N ARG A 284 -7.39 -5.05 -13.55
CA ARG A 284 -8.03 -6.03 -14.45
C ARG A 284 -7.13 -7.21 -14.82
N LYS A 285 -5.81 -7.14 -14.58
CA LYS A 285 -4.85 -8.15 -15.07
C LYS A 285 -4.58 -9.22 -14.03
N LYS A 286 -4.62 -10.47 -14.50
CA LYS A 286 -4.22 -11.65 -13.72
C LYS A 286 -2.81 -12.15 -14.03
N GLU A 287 -2.25 -11.71 -15.16
CA GLU A 287 -0.95 -12.15 -15.65
C GLU A 287 -0.22 -11.01 -16.38
N TRP A 288 1.10 -10.97 -16.26
CA TRP A 288 1.90 -9.92 -16.90
C TRP A 288 2.12 -10.21 -18.39
N LYS A 289 1.58 -9.38 -19.30
CA LYS A 289 1.75 -9.51 -20.77
C LYS A 289 2.69 -8.48 -21.40
N GLY A 290 3.39 -7.70 -20.58
CA GLY A 290 4.14 -6.54 -21.05
C GLY A 290 3.27 -5.30 -21.17
N ILE A 291 3.89 -4.17 -21.51
CA ILE A 291 3.26 -2.85 -21.53
C ILE A 291 2.53 -2.66 -22.88
N PRO A 292 1.21 -2.41 -22.89
CA PRO A 292 0.46 -2.08 -24.11
C PRO A 292 1.01 -0.83 -24.83
N ASN A 293 0.82 -0.78 -26.15
CA ASN A 293 1.30 0.33 -27.00
C ASN A 293 0.79 1.71 -26.55
N GLU A 294 -0.45 1.79 -26.07
CA GLU A 294 -1.04 3.03 -25.54
C GLU A 294 -0.25 3.55 -24.33
N LEU A 295 0.08 2.67 -23.38
CA LEU A 295 0.89 3.02 -22.22
C LEU A 295 2.33 3.41 -22.62
N LEU A 296 2.91 2.75 -23.62
CA LEU A 296 4.22 3.12 -24.17
C LEU A 296 4.20 4.52 -24.81
N PHE A 297 3.10 4.92 -25.45
CA PHE A 297 2.94 6.27 -25.96
C PHE A 297 2.91 7.30 -24.82
N LEU A 298 2.15 7.03 -23.75
CA LEU A 298 2.07 7.89 -22.58
C LEU A 298 3.42 8.03 -21.88
N GLU A 299 4.15 6.92 -21.71
CA GLU A 299 5.52 6.92 -21.15
C GLU A 299 6.46 7.82 -21.97
N LYS A 300 6.43 7.70 -23.30
CA LYS A 300 7.29 8.49 -24.19
C LYS A 300 6.96 9.97 -24.17
N LYS A 301 5.68 10.33 -24.19
CA LYS A 301 5.23 11.73 -24.33
C LYS A 301 5.18 12.47 -22.99
N TYR A 302 4.80 11.78 -21.92
CA TYR A 302 4.52 12.35 -20.59
C TYR A 302 5.38 11.68 -19.52
N LYS A 303 6.68 11.53 -19.79
CA LYS A 303 7.62 10.73 -18.99
C LYS A 303 7.55 10.96 -17.48
N ASN A 304 7.54 12.21 -17.03
CA ASN A 304 7.52 12.51 -15.60
C ASN A 304 6.14 12.21 -15.01
N GLU A 305 5.08 12.67 -15.67
CA GLU A 305 3.70 12.46 -15.23
C GLU A 305 3.35 10.96 -15.17
N TYR A 306 3.74 10.20 -16.18
CA TYR A 306 3.58 8.75 -16.26
C TYR A 306 4.29 8.03 -15.12
N LYS A 307 5.54 8.43 -14.82
CA LYS A 307 6.30 7.86 -13.71
C LYS A 307 5.63 8.12 -12.35
N ILE A 308 5.09 9.32 -12.15
CA ILE A 308 4.43 9.69 -10.89
C ILE A 308 3.09 8.96 -10.79
N ALA A 309 2.32 8.88 -11.87
CA ALA A 309 1.09 8.10 -11.92
C ALA A 309 1.35 6.62 -11.58
N ALA A 310 2.37 5.99 -12.18
CA ALA A 310 2.76 4.62 -11.88
C ALA A 310 3.14 4.43 -10.39
N CYS A 311 3.84 5.40 -9.80
CA CYS A 311 4.17 5.40 -8.37
C CYS A 311 2.90 5.44 -7.50
N LEU A 312 1.99 6.37 -7.81
CA LEU A 312 0.72 6.56 -7.09
C LEU A 312 -0.19 5.34 -7.21
N VAL A 313 -0.26 4.69 -8.37
CA VAL A 313 -1.02 3.44 -8.55
C VAL A 313 -0.45 2.33 -7.66
N GLY A 314 0.87 2.18 -7.63
CA GLY A 314 1.49 1.20 -6.75
C GLY A 314 1.28 1.49 -5.27
N LEU A 315 1.24 2.77 -4.87
CA LEU A 315 0.83 3.15 -3.51
C LEU A 315 -0.62 2.74 -3.21
N ARG A 316 -1.55 3.03 -4.13
CA ARG A 316 -2.99 2.72 -3.96
C ARG A 316 -3.22 1.22 -3.82
N LEU A 317 -2.59 0.43 -4.68
CA LEU A 317 -2.79 -1.02 -4.74
C LEU A 317 -2.04 -1.77 -3.64
N GLY A 318 -0.87 -1.27 -3.23
CA GLY A 318 0.05 -2.02 -2.37
C GLY A 318 0.70 -3.19 -3.10
N PHE A 319 1.68 -3.82 -2.45
CA PHE A 319 2.34 -5.01 -2.98
C PHE A 319 1.39 -6.21 -3.01
N ASP A 320 0.55 -6.37 -1.99
CA ASP A 320 -0.39 -7.49 -1.89
C ASP A 320 -1.34 -7.60 -3.09
N SER A 321 -1.70 -6.48 -3.73
CA SER A 321 -2.58 -6.52 -4.90
C SER A 321 -1.83 -6.76 -6.22
N ILE A 322 -0.51 -6.59 -6.27
CA ILE A 322 0.26 -6.61 -7.52
C ILE A 322 1.40 -7.64 -7.54
N HIS A 323 1.66 -8.35 -6.43
CA HIS A 323 2.82 -9.24 -6.32
C HIS A 323 2.82 -10.34 -7.38
N GLU A 324 1.66 -10.89 -7.75
CA GLU A 324 1.55 -11.93 -8.78
C GLU A 324 2.03 -11.39 -10.15
N LEU A 325 1.51 -10.23 -10.56
CA LEU A 325 1.93 -9.56 -11.79
C LEU A 325 3.42 -9.22 -11.77
N TYR A 326 3.93 -8.78 -10.62
CA TYR A 326 5.34 -8.46 -10.44
C TYR A 326 6.23 -9.70 -10.55
N TYR A 327 5.83 -10.82 -9.96
CA TYR A 327 6.57 -12.08 -10.05
C TYR A 327 6.60 -12.62 -11.49
N ASP A 328 5.48 -12.54 -12.22
CA ASP A 328 5.46 -12.86 -13.65
C ASP A 328 6.40 -11.98 -14.46
N TYR A 329 6.40 -10.66 -14.19
CA TYR A 329 7.33 -9.72 -14.80
C TYR A 329 8.79 -10.11 -14.53
N VAL A 330 9.14 -10.40 -13.27
CA VAL A 330 10.50 -10.80 -12.89
C VAL A 330 10.90 -12.09 -13.61
N LYS A 331 10.04 -13.12 -13.58
CA LYS A 331 10.28 -14.41 -14.23
C LYS A 331 10.61 -14.23 -15.71
N LYS A 332 9.75 -13.52 -16.45
CA LYS A 332 9.96 -13.26 -17.88
C LYS A 332 11.27 -12.53 -18.14
N ASN A 333 11.58 -11.47 -17.39
CA ASN A 333 12.83 -10.72 -17.57
C ASN A 333 14.08 -11.51 -17.17
N SER A 334 13.99 -12.44 -16.21
CA SER A 334 15.10 -13.35 -15.89
C SER A 334 15.35 -14.38 -17.00
N GLU A 335 14.30 -14.93 -17.59
CA GLU A 335 14.38 -15.87 -18.72
C GLU A 335 15.01 -15.22 -19.96
N TYR A 336 14.69 -13.96 -20.23
CA TYR A 336 15.35 -13.18 -21.30
C TYR A 336 16.86 -13.02 -21.05
N LYS A 337 17.28 -12.71 -19.82
CA LYS A 337 18.71 -12.58 -19.47
C LYS A 337 19.48 -13.89 -19.56
N SER A 338 18.87 -15.02 -19.20
CA SER A 338 19.51 -16.34 -19.38
C SER A 338 19.65 -16.73 -20.85
N ASN A 339 18.69 -16.37 -21.71
CA ASN A 339 18.74 -16.68 -23.13
C ASN A 339 19.70 -15.77 -23.92
N GLU A 340 19.86 -14.50 -23.53
CA GLU A 340 20.86 -13.60 -24.12
C GLU A 340 22.29 -14.11 -23.86
N ASN A 341 22.56 -14.64 -22.66
CA ASN A 341 23.87 -15.21 -22.33
C ASN A 341 24.16 -16.50 -23.14
N LEU A 342 23.13 -17.34 -23.37
CA LEU A 342 23.26 -18.56 -24.18
C LEU A 342 23.52 -18.28 -25.67
N ILE A 343 22.97 -17.20 -26.22
CA ILE A 343 23.18 -16.81 -27.62
C ILE A 343 24.53 -16.10 -27.80
N SER A 344 25.09 -15.48 -26.75
CA SER A 344 26.45 -14.91 -26.79
C SER A 344 27.58 -15.93 -26.68
N GLU A 345 27.25 -17.20 -26.39
CA GLU A 345 28.19 -18.32 -26.28
C GLU A 345 28.14 -19.29 -27.49
N ILE A 346 27.38 -18.96 -28.54
CA ILE A 346 27.36 -19.63 -29.85
C ILE A 346 27.90 -18.67 -30.90
#